data_AF-A0A5E4GKR3-F1
#
_entry.id   AF-A0A5E4GKR3-F1
#
_cell.length_a   1.000
_cell.length_b   1.000
_cell.length_c   1.000
_cell.angle_alpha   90.00
_cell.angle_beta   90.00
_cell.angle_gamma   90.00
#
_symmetry.space_group_name_H-M   'P 1'
#
loop_
_entity.id
_entity.type
_entity.pdbx_description
1 polymer ?
#
loop_
_entity_poly.entity_id
_entity_poly.type
_entity_poly.pdbx_seq_one_letter_code
_entity_poly.pdbx_strand_id
1 'polypeptide(L)'
;MAVVSNDRYKSVLHRAVVNCDKERISIPTFYCPSYDAVMEPAPQLVDDHHPPLYRSFTYAEFYDKFWDRGLNTRSSLDLFKTTSHA
;
A
#
# COMPACT_ATOMS: atom_id res chain seq x y z
N MET A 1 6.02 -0.20 0.34
CA MET A 1 6.79 -0.96 1.35
C MET A 1 6.02 -2.13 1.96
N ALA A 2 4.78 -1.95 2.44
CA ALA A 2 4.01 -3.04 3.07
C ALA A 2 4.01 -4.35 2.26
N VAL A 3 3.71 -4.27 0.96
CA VAL A 3 3.72 -5.43 0.04
C VAL A 3 5.09 -6.12 -0.01
N VAL A 4 6.14 -5.38 -0.36
CA VAL A 4 7.52 -5.92 -0.46
C VAL A 4 8.00 -6.53 0.86
N SER A 5 7.62 -5.92 1.99
CA SER A 5 7.99 -6.42 3.32
C SER A 5 7.15 -7.62 3.80
N ASN A 6 6.23 -8.13 2.97
CA ASN A 6 5.21 -9.10 3.37
C ASN A 6 4.49 -8.69 4.66
N ASP A 7 4.09 -7.41 4.73
CA ASP A 7 3.38 -6.79 5.84
C ASP A 7 4.14 -6.73 7.19
N ARG A 8 5.45 -6.97 7.19
CA ARG A 8 6.34 -6.69 8.35
C ARG A 8 6.44 -5.20 8.64
N TYR A 9 6.37 -4.35 7.61
CA TYR A 9 6.20 -2.91 7.75
C TYR A 9 4.77 -2.49 7.43
N LYS A 10 4.10 -1.88 8.39
CA LYS A 10 2.70 -1.46 8.24
C LYS A 10 2.60 -0.11 7.52
N SER A 11 1.76 -0.06 6.50
CA SER A 11 1.32 1.21 5.90
C SER A 11 0.23 1.81 6.79
N VAL A 12 0.48 2.99 7.35
CA VAL A 12 -0.42 3.62 8.33
C VAL A 12 -1.27 4.71 7.69
N LEU A 13 -2.54 4.77 8.10
CA LEU A 13 -3.44 5.86 7.73
C LEU A 13 -3.06 7.12 8.52
N HIS A 14 -2.89 8.23 7.82
CA HIS A 14 -2.60 9.52 8.43
C HIS A 14 -3.59 10.56 7.90
N ARG A 15 -3.85 11.60 8.70
CA ARG A 15 -4.77 12.70 8.38
C ARG A 15 -4.21 14.03 8.85
N ALA A 16 -4.32 15.06 8.03
CA ALA A 16 -4.09 16.44 8.45
C ALA A 16 -5.39 17.04 9.01
N VAL A 17 -5.30 17.73 10.15
CA VAL A 17 -6.43 18.40 10.79
C VAL A 17 -6.27 19.92 10.70
N VAL A 18 -7.39 20.61 10.54
CA VAL A 18 -7.43 22.08 10.49
C VAL A 18 -7.55 22.68 11.89
N ASN A 19 -7.18 23.95 12.04
CA ASN A 19 -7.37 24.73 13.28
C ASN A 19 -7.78 26.17 12.91
N CYS A 20 -8.32 26.91 13.88
CA CYS A 20 -8.81 28.28 13.67
C CYS A 20 -7.76 29.37 13.90
N ASP A 21 -6.58 29.02 14.44
CA ASP A 21 -5.62 29.99 14.98
C ASP A 21 -4.55 30.38 13.97
N LYS A 22 -4.06 29.42 13.17
CA LYS A 22 -2.96 29.63 12.24
C LYS A 22 -2.98 28.71 11.03
N GLU A 23 -2.45 29.21 9.92
CA GLU A 23 -2.18 28.43 8.72
C GLU A 23 -1.09 27.38 8.95
N ARG A 24 -1.19 26.27 8.19
CA ARG A 24 -0.18 25.21 8.16
C ARG A 24 0.11 24.84 6.71
N ILE A 25 1.37 25.00 6.30
CA ILE A 25 1.86 24.61 4.98
C ILE A 25 2.78 23.40 5.15
N SER A 26 2.64 22.40 4.28
CA SER A 26 3.54 21.24 4.20
C SER A 26 3.72 20.81 2.75
N ILE A 27 4.93 20.40 2.38
CA ILE A 27 5.27 19.93 1.03
C ILE A 27 5.71 18.46 1.15
N PRO A 28 4.79 17.49 1.02
CA PRO A 28 5.17 16.08 1.07
C PRO A 28 5.83 15.66 -0.25
N THR A 29 6.93 14.90 -0.14
CA THR A 29 7.58 14.24 -1.28
C THR A 29 7.39 12.74 -1.13
N PHE A 30 6.83 12.10 -2.15
CA PHE A 30 6.58 10.66 -2.16
C PHE A 30 7.55 9.97 -3.11
N TYR A 31 8.22 8.93 -2.61
CA TYR A 31 9.04 8.04 -3.43
C TYR A 31 8.18 6.86 -3.86
N CYS A 32 7.90 6.79 -5.15
CA CYS A 32 7.06 5.76 -5.75
C CYS A 32 7.89 4.86 -6.69
N PRO A 33 7.55 3.57 -6.80
CA PRO A 33 8.08 2.72 -7.87
C PRO A 33 7.75 3.28 -9.26
N SER A 34 8.46 2.78 -10.28
CA SER A 34 8.06 2.98 -11.67
C SER A 34 6.70 2.33 -11.94
N TYR A 35 5.94 2.84 -12.92
CA TYR A 35 4.61 2.32 -13.25
C TYR A 35 4.62 0.85 -13.70
N ASP A 36 5.66 0.44 -14.41
CA ASP A 36 5.89 -0.92 -14.87
C ASP A 36 6.53 -1.84 -13.82
N ALA A 37 6.89 -1.30 -12.65
CA ALA A 37 7.49 -2.10 -11.59
C ALA A 37 6.52 -3.15 -11.07
N VAL A 38 7.01 -4.38 -10.92
CA VAL A 38 6.28 -5.49 -10.32
C VAL A 38 6.37 -5.37 -8.79
N MET A 39 5.22 -5.43 -8.14
CA MET A 39 5.03 -5.35 -6.71
C MET A 39 4.61 -6.72 -6.18
N GLU A 40 5.45 -7.31 -5.32
CA GLU A 40 5.20 -8.60 -4.68
C GLU A 40 6.02 -8.70 -3.37
N PRO A 41 5.67 -9.63 -2.46
CA PRO A 41 6.50 -9.94 -1.30
C PRO A 41 7.92 -10.31 -1.71
N ALA A 42 8.92 -9.73 -1.05
CA ALA A 42 10.32 -10.07 -1.32
C ALA A 42 10.55 -11.57 -1.06
N PRO A 43 11.14 -12.33 -2.01
CA PRO A 43 11.29 -13.78 -1.88
C PRO A 43 12.02 -14.22 -0.59
N GLN A 44 12.95 -13.41 -0.10
CA GLN A 44 13.70 -13.67 1.13
C GLN A 44 12.86 -13.53 2.41
N LEU A 45 11.63 -13.01 2.31
CA LEU A 45 10.70 -12.80 3.41
C LEU A 45 9.49 -13.75 3.33
N VAL A 46 9.51 -14.71 2.40
CA VAL A 46 8.47 -15.71 2.20
C VAL A 46 9.04 -17.09 2.56
N ASP A 47 8.37 -17.79 3.47
CA ASP A 47 8.73 -19.13 3.93
C ASP A 47 7.47 -19.87 4.42
N ASP A 48 7.63 -21.12 4.89
CA ASP A 48 6.52 -21.96 5.35
C ASP A 48 5.77 -21.37 6.56
N HIS A 49 6.43 -20.51 7.36
CA HIS A 49 5.83 -19.81 8.50
C HIS A 49 5.28 -18.42 8.12
N HIS A 50 5.75 -17.85 7.01
CA HIS A 50 5.36 -16.53 6.49
C HIS A 50 4.98 -16.63 5.01
N PRO A 51 3.80 -17.20 4.68
CA PRO A 51 3.35 -17.30 3.30
C PRO A 51 3.15 -15.90 2.68
N PRO A 52 3.14 -15.80 1.34
CA PRO A 52 2.95 -14.51 0.67
C PRO A 52 1.52 -13.99 0.92
N LEU A 53 1.42 -12.81 1.54
CA LEU A 53 0.14 -12.16 1.85
C LEU A 53 -0.45 -11.40 0.67
N TYR A 54 0.34 -11.16 -0.36
CA TYR A 54 -0.05 -10.40 -1.55
C TYR A 54 0.31 -11.18 -2.80
N ARG A 55 -0.56 -11.09 -3.82
CA ARG A 55 -0.22 -11.56 -5.16
C ARG A 55 0.75 -10.60 -5.83
N SER A 56 1.34 -11.03 -6.95
CA SER A 56 2.11 -10.16 -7.83
C SER A 56 1.16 -9.25 -8.64
N PHE A 57 1.53 -7.98 -8.80
CA PHE A 57 0.81 -6.97 -9.60
C PHE A 57 1.76 -5.85 -10.04
N THR A 58 1.38 -5.05 -11.05
CA THR A 58 2.19 -3.88 -11.44
C THR A 58 1.80 -2.65 -10.63
N TYR A 59 2.75 -1.74 -10.40
CA TYR A 59 2.44 -0.48 -9.71
C TYR A 59 1.34 0.33 -10.43
N ALA A 60 1.31 0.28 -11.77
CA ALA A 60 0.21 0.83 -12.58
C ALA A 60 -1.16 0.24 -12.19
N GLU A 61 -1.29 -1.08 -12.06
CA GLU A 61 -2.55 -1.70 -11.65
C GLU A 61 -3.03 -1.20 -10.27
N PHE A 62 -2.10 -1.10 -9.32
CA PHE A 62 -2.41 -0.53 -8.00
C PHE A 62 -2.84 0.92 -8.09
N TYR A 63 -2.15 1.73 -8.91
CA TYR A 63 -2.42 3.15 -9.06
C TYR A 63 -3.82 3.40 -9.64
N ASP A 64 -4.20 2.64 -10.67
CA ASP A 64 -5.53 2.72 -11.27
C ASP A 64 -6.63 2.37 -10.26
N LYS A 65 -6.45 1.26 -9.52
CA LYS A 65 -7.40 0.84 -8.47
C LYS A 65 -7.45 1.82 -7.29
N PHE A 66 -6.36 2.47 -6.98
CA PHE A 66 -6.30 3.47 -5.91
C PHE A 66 -7.18 4.68 -6.25
N TRP A 67 -7.11 5.18 -7.48
CA TRP A 67 -7.90 6.34 -7.92
C TRP A 67 -9.37 6.02 -8.21
N ASP A 68 -9.68 4.81 -8.65
CA ASP A 68 -11.05 4.36 -8.94
C ASP A 68 -11.90 4.17 -7.66
N ARG A 69 -11.27 4.06 -6.48
CA ARG A 69 -11.93 3.61 -5.25
C ARG A 69 -12.77 4.65 -4.50
N GLY A 70 -12.71 5.92 -4.88
CA GLY A 70 -13.43 7.00 -4.20
C GLY A 70 -13.07 7.15 -2.71
N LEU A 71 -14.02 7.54 -1.86
CA LEU A 71 -13.81 7.85 -0.43
C LEU A 71 -13.85 6.63 0.51
N ASN A 72 -13.61 5.42 0.00
CA ASN A 72 -13.64 4.21 0.82
C ASN A 72 -12.49 4.19 1.85
N THR A 73 -12.80 3.88 3.12
CA THR A 73 -11.81 3.84 4.21
C THR A 73 -10.99 2.55 4.28
N ARG A 74 -11.34 1.52 3.52
CA ARG A 74 -10.55 0.28 3.44
C ARG A 74 -9.20 0.53 2.77
N SER A 75 -8.23 -0.37 2.91
CA SER A 75 -6.94 -0.23 2.22
C SER A 75 -7.05 -0.66 0.77
N SER A 76 -6.49 0.10 -0.18
CA SER A 76 -6.46 -0.31 -1.61
C SER A 76 -5.64 -1.58 -1.80
N LEU A 77 -4.70 -1.86 -0.89
CA LEU A 77 -3.90 -3.08 -0.87
C LEU A 77 -4.74 -4.33 -0.57
N ASP A 78 -5.95 -4.19 -0.01
CA ASP A 78 -6.81 -5.35 0.25
C ASP A 78 -7.25 -6.05 -1.05
N LEU A 79 -7.29 -5.33 -2.17
CA LEU A 79 -7.59 -5.88 -3.50
C LEU A 79 -6.48 -6.80 -4.05
N PHE A 80 -5.30 -6.76 -3.42
CA PHE A 80 -4.10 -7.46 -3.86
C PHE A 80 -3.66 -8.53 -2.88
N LYS A 81 -4.41 -8.75 -1.79
CA LYS A 81 -4.14 -9.84 -0.85
C LYS A 81 -4.40 -11.19 -1.50
N THR A 82 -3.58 -12.18 -1.16
CA THR A 82 -3.87 -13.58 -1.52
C THR A 82 -5.11 -14.02 -0.73
N THR A 83 -6.06 -14.69 -1.39
CA THR A 83 -7.26 -15.19 -0.72
C THR A 83 -6.85 -16.28 0.25
N SER A 84 -6.82 -15.97 1.55
CA SER A 84 -6.81 -16.98 2.60
C SER A 84 -8.19 -17.64 2.64
N HIS A 85 -8.39 -18.70 1.85
CA HIS A 85 -9.34 -19.74 2.24
C HIS A 85 -8.65 -20.63 3.26
N ALA A 86 -8.89 -20.34 4.54
CA ALA A 86 -8.99 -21.28 5.65
C ALA A 86 -9.55 -20.52 6.86
#